data_AF-H6R964-F1
#
_entry.id   AF-H6R964-F1
#
_cell.length_a   1.000
_cell.length_b   1.000
_cell.length_c   1.000
_cell.angle_alpha   90.00
_cell.angle_beta   90.00
_cell.angle_gamma   90.00
#
_symmetry.space_group_name_H-M   'P 1'
#
loop_
_entity.id
_entity.type
_entity.pdbx_description
1 polymer ?
#
loop_
_entity_poly.entity_id
_entity_poly.type
_entity_poly.pdbx_seq_one_letter_code
_entity_poly.pdbx_strand_id
1 'polypeptide(L)'
;MLSVSQALSDGVTFGVWTYPGSDSCSGGAFVDGVDMRPLDPALRTQMTADVLALRPNGDTPTAPALRAAADELSKRHYAAATIILVSDGESTCGGDPCVAVKDIVASGVDLTVHTVGFELSGEGRDQLKCIADATGGGYHDAQHGGELIKTTSAITTRSLEVSVRAPAKVIGGGVAPMKVSVRNVSLTETATDVHVTLGFIEHSEMFRRIAPPVVRLGNLLPGKSAEHIWKLPVATTENQVEARYLFLAASGSGAYGTHERTLTVVRRGAYNDVAGGLLAALLKDPATKVGVFGDSYASGEGAGNYSPGNEHIDRRCHRSEHTHVAQLFGPGRTHIFACSGAVQHHLFAPNASSMPTMSQVEEMSRTDVVLDAAFVSIGGNDMGFGALVTECVLPNEIIIPSARPAPPVVLDTECGKQDVSANGVSIGEQVTTRRVADALAALTTQLPKTYRQLYDAVNAGQSVAERGHEAPLFVLGYPKVFPEVVGIGCGEFAPREVTFANKLVKHLNRTLQSAVNTAREGGRSI
;
A
#
# COMPACT_ATOMS: atom_id res chain seq x y z
N MET A 1 25.40 24.92 16.53
CA MET A 1 26.22 24.53 15.36
C MET A 1 26.86 23.14 15.51
N LEU A 2 27.69 22.88 16.54
CA LEU A 2 28.31 21.56 16.75
C LEU A 2 27.29 20.44 17.01
N SER A 3 26.22 20.78 17.72
CA SER A 3 25.08 19.89 17.98
C SER A 3 24.24 19.58 16.74
N VAL A 4 24.26 20.47 15.73
CA VAL A 4 23.56 20.32 14.46
C VAL A 4 24.31 19.33 13.58
N SER A 5 25.62 19.52 13.39
CA SER A 5 26.40 18.59 12.58
C SER A 5 26.35 17.20 13.18
N GLN A 6 26.57 17.03 14.48
CA GLN A 6 26.53 15.73 15.17
C GLN A 6 25.18 14.99 15.08
N ALA A 7 24.07 15.71 14.93
CA ALA A 7 22.74 15.11 14.79
C ALA A 7 22.45 14.61 13.36
N LEU A 8 23.17 15.12 12.35
CA LEU A 8 23.00 14.75 10.95
C LEU A 8 23.85 13.52 10.60
N SER A 9 23.35 12.66 9.71
CA SER A 9 24.08 11.47 9.23
C SER A 9 25.28 11.84 8.34
N ASP A 10 26.24 10.93 8.23
CA ASP A 10 27.35 11.08 7.28
C ASP A 10 26.83 11.08 5.83
N GLY A 11 27.52 11.80 4.94
CA GLY A 11 27.14 11.99 3.55
C GLY A 11 26.14 13.13 3.29
N VAL A 12 25.51 13.69 4.33
CA VAL A 12 24.65 14.89 4.19
C VAL A 12 25.52 16.09 3.80
N THR A 13 25.18 16.77 2.71
CA THR A 13 25.85 18.01 2.32
C THR A 13 25.56 19.12 3.32
N PHE A 14 26.60 19.68 3.91
CA PHE A 14 26.49 20.67 4.98
C PHE A 14 27.48 21.82 4.79
N GLY A 15 27.06 23.03 5.15
CA GLY A 15 27.90 24.22 5.14
C GLY A 15 27.64 25.10 6.35
N VAL A 16 28.66 25.86 6.78
CA VAL A 16 28.51 26.89 7.82
C VAL A 16 28.74 28.24 7.18
N TRP A 17 27.71 29.08 7.20
CA TRP A 17 27.79 30.47 6.78
C TRP A 17 27.92 31.36 8.02
N THR A 18 28.80 32.35 7.97
CA THR A 18 28.97 33.33 9.06
C THR A 18 28.81 34.74 8.53
N TYR A 19 28.20 35.60 9.35
CA TYR A 19 28.04 37.02 9.08
C TYR A 19 28.24 37.83 10.37
N PRO A 20 28.69 39.10 10.29
CA PRO A 20 29.20 39.76 9.08
C PRO A 20 30.55 39.16 8.63
N GLY A 21 30.89 39.37 7.35
CA GLY A 21 32.19 38.97 6.79
C GLY A 21 33.36 39.86 7.26
N SER A 22 34.34 40.11 6.40
CA SER A 22 35.48 40.99 6.71
C SER A 22 35.10 42.45 6.98
N ASP A 23 33.98 42.91 6.42
CA ASP A 23 33.42 44.26 6.57
C ASP A 23 32.11 44.21 7.38
N SER A 24 31.83 45.27 8.15
CA SER A 24 30.71 45.37 9.11
C SER A 24 29.33 45.00 8.56
N CYS A 25 28.99 45.41 7.33
CA CYS A 25 27.69 45.09 6.72
C CYS A 25 27.79 44.05 5.59
N SER A 26 28.88 43.29 5.51
CA SER A 26 29.04 42.23 4.50
C SER A 26 28.05 41.09 4.78
N GLY A 27 27.45 40.55 3.71
CA GLY A 27 26.59 39.37 3.78
C GLY A 27 27.30 38.09 4.25
N GLY A 28 28.63 38.13 4.40
CA GLY A 28 29.40 37.01 4.92
C GLY A 28 29.80 36.02 3.83
N ALA A 29 30.27 34.86 4.28
CA ALA A 29 30.71 33.77 3.42
C ALA A 29 30.63 32.44 4.17
N PHE A 30 30.82 31.34 3.43
CA PHE A 30 31.12 30.06 4.06
C PHE A 30 32.42 30.14 4.87
N VAL A 31 32.43 29.45 6.00
CA VAL A 31 33.65 29.22 6.77
C VAL A 31 34.59 28.34 5.92
N ASP A 32 35.85 28.75 5.82
CA ASP A 32 36.86 28.04 5.04
C ASP A 32 36.92 26.55 5.43
N GLY A 33 36.85 25.67 4.43
CA GLY A 33 36.84 24.22 4.63
C GLY A 33 35.47 23.60 4.89
N VAL A 34 34.43 24.40 5.16
CA VAL A 34 33.05 23.98 5.48
C VAL A 34 32.02 24.60 4.52
N ASP A 35 32.29 24.47 3.22
CA ASP A 35 31.52 25.10 2.14
C ASP A 35 30.65 24.08 1.37
N MET A 36 29.54 23.64 1.98
CA MET A 36 28.58 22.73 1.34
C MET A 36 29.21 21.41 0.87
N ARG A 37 29.83 20.68 1.79
CA ARG A 37 30.51 19.40 1.55
C ARG A 37 29.79 18.26 2.29
N PRO A 38 29.85 17.01 1.80
CA PRO A 38 29.31 15.86 2.52
C PRO A 38 29.96 15.70 3.90
N LEU A 39 29.16 15.52 4.94
CA LEU A 39 29.64 15.28 6.30
C LEU A 39 30.41 13.95 6.39
N ASP A 40 31.61 14.01 6.95
CA ASP A 40 32.42 12.85 7.32
C ASP A 40 33.14 13.12 8.67
N PRO A 41 33.74 12.10 9.32
CA PRO A 41 34.42 12.28 10.60
C PRO A 41 35.54 13.34 10.58
N ALA A 42 36.26 13.50 9.48
CA ALA A 42 37.35 14.47 9.35
C ALA A 42 36.80 15.90 9.26
N LEU A 43 35.79 16.11 8.42
CA LEU A 43 35.10 17.38 8.27
C LEU A 43 34.45 17.81 9.59
N ARG A 44 33.81 16.89 10.33
CA ARG A 44 33.23 17.19 11.66
C ARG A 44 34.27 17.69 12.66
N THR A 45 35.46 17.10 12.62
CA THR A 45 36.58 17.50 13.49
C THR A 45 37.09 18.88 13.11
N GLN A 46 37.26 19.13 11.82
CA GLN A 46 37.67 20.43 11.27
C GLN A 46 36.65 21.53 11.60
N MET A 47 35.37 21.29 11.32
CA MET A 47 34.26 22.18 11.66
C MET A 47 34.24 22.56 13.14
N THR A 48 34.58 21.60 14.01
CA THR A 48 34.62 21.86 15.45
C THR A 48 35.69 22.89 15.79
N ALA A 49 36.88 22.77 15.21
CA ALA A 49 37.95 23.73 15.40
C ALA A 49 37.60 25.12 14.81
N ASP A 50 37.07 25.14 13.59
CA ASP A 50 36.82 26.39 12.86
C ASP A 50 35.67 27.20 13.47
N VAL A 51 34.59 26.54 13.91
CA VAL A 51 33.48 27.20 14.61
C VAL A 51 33.91 27.76 15.97
N LEU A 52 34.80 27.07 16.69
CA LEU A 52 35.34 27.56 17.97
C LEU A 52 36.31 28.74 17.82
N ALA A 53 36.84 28.96 16.61
CA ALA A 53 37.77 30.05 16.30
C ALA A 53 37.05 31.35 15.88
N LEU A 54 35.73 31.32 15.64
CA LEU A 54 34.94 32.48 15.23
C LEU A 54 34.96 33.58 16.31
N ARG A 55 34.99 34.84 15.85
CA ARG A 55 34.94 36.01 16.72
C ARG A 55 33.77 36.91 16.33
N PRO A 56 32.94 37.34 17.29
CA PRO A 56 31.83 38.24 16.99
C PRO A 56 32.35 39.60 16.52
N ASN A 57 31.63 40.19 15.58
CA ASN A 57 31.83 41.54 15.07
C ASN A 57 30.46 42.26 15.13
N GLY A 58 30.43 43.49 15.63
CA GLY A 58 29.26 44.08 16.30
C GLY A 58 28.05 44.49 15.43
N ASP A 59 27.98 44.07 14.15
CA ASP A 59 26.90 44.42 13.22
C ASP A 59 26.10 43.18 12.79
N THR A 60 24.80 43.34 12.46
CA THR A 60 23.89 42.22 12.15
C THR A 60 23.29 42.38 10.74
N PRO A 61 24.04 42.10 9.66
CA PRO A 61 23.53 42.19 8.29
C PRO A 61 22.68 40.98 7.86
N THR A 62 21.56 40.71 8.54
CA THR A 62 20.71 39.53 8.26
C THR A 62 20.14 39.54 6.84
N ALA A 63 19.64 40.68 6.35
CA ALA A 63 19.11 40.79 4.99
C ALA A 63 20.19 40.59 3.90
N PRO A 64 21.36 41.26 3.97
CA PRO A 64 22.49 40.94 3.09
C PRO A 64 22.95 39.47 3.16
N ALA A 65 22.97 38.88 4.35
CA ALA A 65 23.43 37.51 4.54
C ALA A 65 22.51 36.48 3.87
N LEU A 66 21.19 36.64 4.01
CA LEU A 66 20.22 35.76 3.34
C LEU A 66 20.33 35.84 1.82
N ARG A 67 20.50 37.05 1.27
CA ARG A 67 20.69 37.24 -0.18
C ARG A 67 21.99 36.61 -0.67
N ALA A 68 23.10 36.87 0.02
CA ALA A 68 24.40 36.32 -0.35
C ALA A 68 24.42 34.78 -0.27
N ALA A 69 23.81 34.20 0.76
CA ALA A 69 23.68 32.75 0.89
C ALA A 69 22.82 32.15 -0.24
N ALA A 70 21.66 32.76 -0.55
CA ALA A 70 20.79 32.29 -1.63
C ALA A 70 21.45 32.40 -3.01
N ASP A 71 22.17 33.49 -3.29
CA ASP A 71 22.93 33.68 -4.53
C ASP A 71 24.02 32.61 -4.67
N GLU A 72 24.74 32.32 -3.59
CA GLU A 72 25.81 31.31 -3.61
C GLU A 72 25.26 29.89 -3.79
N LEU A 73 24.15 29.56 -3.13
CA LEU A 73 23.46 28.29 -3.34
C LEU A 73 23.00 28.13 -4.81
N SER A 74 22.46 29.21 -5.39
CA SER A 74 22.03 29.24 -6.78
C SER A 74 23.21 29.07 -7.76
N LYS A 75 24.34 29.74 -7.51
CA LYS A 75 25.59 29.56 -8.30
C LYS A 75 26.11 28.12 -8.25
N ARG A 76 25.90 27.42 -7.12
CA ARG A 76 26.27 26.02 -6.93
C ARG A 76 25.20 25.04 -7.43
N HIS A 77 24.18 25.52 -8.14
CA HIS A 77 23.09 24.74 -8.72
C HIS A 77 22.19 23.99 -7.72
N TYR A 78 22.10 24.48 -6.48
CA TYR A 78 21.12 23.98 -5.53
C TYR A 78 19.76 24.63 -5.80
N ALA A 79 18.77 23.83 -6.20
CA ALA A 79 17.41 24.28 -6.41
C ALA A 79 16.58 24.40 -5.11
N ALA A 80 17.04 23.74 -4.03
CA ALA A 80 16.40 23.76 -2.73
C ALA A 80 17.43 23.72 -1.59
N ALA A 81 17.14 24.39 -0.47
CA ALA A 81 18.00 24.39 0.72
C ALA A 81 17.22 24.65 2.02
N THR A 82 17.75 24.12 3.13
CA THR A 82 17.27 24.44 4.48
C THR A 82 18.36 25.21 5.23
N ILE A 83 18.00 26.37 5.78
CA ILE A 83 18.89 27.21 6.58
C ILE A 83 18.42 27.20 8.03
N ILE A 84 19.37 27.03 8.97
CA ILE A 84 19.16 27.33 10.38
C ILE A 84 19.85 28.67 10.66
N LEU A 85 19.06 29.74 10.72
CA LEU A 85 19.53 31.09 11.01
C LEU A 85 19.53 31.32 12.52
N VAL A 86 20.70 31.56 13.09
CA VAL A 86 20.85 32.00 14.48
C VAL A 86 21.19 33.49 14.47
N SER A 87 20.49 34.29 15.26
CA SER A 87 20.78 35.71 15.45
C SER A 87 20.56 36.12 16.90
N ASP A 88 21.43 36.98 17.42
CA ASP A 88 21.36 37.59 18.74
C ASP A 88 20.94 39.07 18.72
N GLY A 89 20.73 39.64 17.53
CA GLY A 89 20.36 41.04 17.33
C GLY A 89 19.28 41.27 16.28
N GLU A 90 18.72 42.48 16.32
CA GLU A 90 17.91 43.07 15.24
C GLU A 90 18.79 43.32 14.01
N SER A 91 18.24 43.17 12.80
CA SER A 91 18.98 43.42 11.57
C SER A 91 19.33 44.91 11.42
N THR A 92 20.63 45.24 11.49
CA THR A 92 21.11 46.65 11.45
C THR A 92 21.60 47.11 10.08
N CYS A 93 21.74 46.22 9.09
CA CYS A 93 22.23 46.55 7.74
C CYS A 93 21.31 46.02 6.62
N GLY A 94 21.26 46.74 5.50
CA GLY A 94 20.76 46.20 4.22
C GLY A 94 19.24 45.99 4.11
N GLY A 95 18.47 46.67 4.96
CA GLY A 95 17.01 46.70 4.92
C GLY A 95 16.33 45.58 5.72
N ASP A 96 15.01 45.47 5.57
CA ASP A 96 14.18 44.50 6.29
C ASP A 96 14.47 43.06 5.80
N PRO A 97 14.91 42.15 6.69
CA PRO A 97 15.22 40.77 6.31
C PRO A 97 13.98 39.95 5.92
N CYS A 98 12.77 40.33 6.37
CA CYS A 98 11.55 39.67 5.93
C CYS A 98 11.20 40.02 4.48
N VAL A 99 11.43 41.27 4.06
CA VAL A 99 11.29 41.64 2.64
C VAL A 99 12.33 40.88 1.81
N ALA A 100 13.58 40.84 2.27
CA ALA A 100 14.65 40.12 1.59
C ALA A 100 14.33 38.65 1.35
N VAL A 101 13.81 37.93 2.36
CA VAL A 101 13.51 36.49 2.19
C VAL A 101 12.31 36.25 1.27
N LYS A 102 11.30 37.13 1.29
CA LYS A 102 10.14 37.04 0.37
C LYS A 102 10.57 37.23 -1.08
N ASP A 103 11.49 38.16 -1.33
CA ASP A 103 12.07 38.38 -2.66
C ASP A 103 12.84 37.14 -3.13
N ILE A 104 13.62 36.51 -2.23
CA ILE A 104 14.37 35.28 -2.54
C ILE A 104 13.42 34.15 -2.92
N VAL A 105 12.37 33.89 -2.13
CA VAL A 105 11.38 32.84 -2.43
C VAL A 105 10.64 33.15 -3.74
N ALA A 106 10.29 34.43 -3.98
CA ALA A 106 9.65 34.85 -5.21
C ALA A 106 10.54 34.67 -6.46
N SER A 107 11.87 34.65 -6.29
CA SER A 107 12.81 34.37 -7.39
C SER A 107 12.86 32.89 -7.81
N GLY A 108 12.15 32.00 -7.10
CA GLY A 108 12.01 30.57 -7.44
C GLY A 108 13.00 29.65 -6.73
N VAL A 109 13.76 30.16 -5.76
CA VAL A 109 14.63 29.34 -4.89
C VAL A 109 13.76 28.69 -3.81
N ASP A 110 13.74 27.36 -3.73
CA ASP A 110 13.00 26.60 -2.71
C ASP A 110 13.77 26.61 -1.38
N LEU A 111 13.60 27.70 -0.63
CA LEU A 111 14.33 27.97 0.60
C LEU A 111 13.42 27.85 1.82
N THR A 112 13.80 26.98 2.77
CA THR A 112 13.18 26.91 4.10
C THR A 112 14.15 27.45 5.15
N VAL A 113 13.73 28.45 5.95
CA VAL A 113 14.58 29.06 6.98
C VAL A 113 13.99 28.84 8.37
N HIS A 114 14.63 28.01 9.19
CA HIS A 114 14.36 27.93 10.62
C HIS A 114 15.17 29.01 11.34
N THR A 115 14.53 29.79 12.21
CA THR A 115 15.17 30.91 12.90
C THR A 115 15.27 30.65 14.40
N VAL A 116 16.42 30.98 14.99
CA VAL A 116 16.68 30.88 16.42
C VAL A 116 17.15 32.23 16.94
N GLY A 117 16.32 32.87 17.77
CA GLY A 117 16.69 34.09 18.48
C GLY A 117 17.47 33.79 19.76
N PHE A 118 18.73 34.20 19.83
CA PHE A 118 19.58 34.01 21.01
C PHE A 118 19.56 35.27 21.88
N GLU A 119 19.03 35.19 23.10
CA GLU A 119 18.87 36.35 24.01
C GLU A 119 18.14 37.55 23.34
N LEU A 120 17.25 37.26 22.38
CA LEU A 120 16.62 38.27 21.51
C LEU A 120 15.19 38.60 21.94
N SER A 121 14.81 39.88 21.84
CA SER A 121 13.45 40.36 22.11
C SER A 121 13.06 41.51 21.19
N GLY A 122 11.78 41.90 21.19
CA GLY A 122 11.28 43.03 20.42
C GLY A 122 11.38 42.83 18.90
N GLU A 123 11.80 43.86 18.19
CA GLU A 123 11.79 43.94 16.73
C GLU A 123 12.59 42.82 16.05
N GLY A 124 13.76 42.45 16.58
CA GLY A 124 14.55 41.34 16.05
C GLY A 124 13.81 40.00 16.10
N ARG A 125 13.01 39.75 17.15
CA ARG A 125 12.18 38.54 17.23
C ARG A 125 11.10 38.53 16.15
N ASP A 126 10.45 39.68 15.91
CA ASP A 126 9.39 39.77 14.91
C ASP A 126 9.94 39.63 13.48
N GLN A 127 11.13 40.18 13.23
CA GLN A 127 11.88 39.95 11.99
C GLN A 127 12.17 38.46 11.77
N LEU A 128 12.73 37.76 12.78
CA LEU A 128 13.04 36.33 12.67
C LEU A 128 11.79 35.44 12.49
N LYS A 129 10.67 35.77 13.14
CA LYS A 129 9.40 35.08 12.93
C LYS A 129 8.88 35.28 11.50
N CYS A 130 8.92 36.51 11.02
CA CYS A 130 8.49 36.84 9.65
C CYS A 130 9.31 36.07 8.61
N ILE A 131 10.62 35.90 8.84
CA ILE A 131 11.50 35.10 7.98
C ILE A 131 11.07 33.62 7.97
N ALA A 132 10.85 33.03 9.14
CA ALA A 132 10.41 31.64 9.24
C ALA A 132 9.05 31.43 8.57
N ASP A 133 8.08 32.30 8.86
CA ASP A 133 6.73 32.22 8.29
C ASP A 133 6.72 32.37 6.76
N ALA A 134 7.54 33.28 6.22
CA ALA A 134 7.64 33.52 4.78
C ALA A 134 8.25 32.34 3.99
N THR A 135 8.96 31.44 4.67
CA THR A 135 9.69 30.32 4.07
C THR A 135 9.15 28.94 4.48
N GLY A 136 8.10 28.90 5.30
CA GLY A 136 7.55 27.66 5.86
C GLY A 136 8.42 27.00 6.95
N GLY A 137 9.40 27.73 7.50
CA GLY A 137 10.24 27.28 8.62
C GLY A 137 9.62 27.56 10.00
N GLY A 138 10.36 27.23 11.06
CA GLY A 138 9.96 27.45 12.46
C GLY A 138 10.83 28.49 13.16
N TYR A 139 10.21 29.32 14.00
CA TYR A 139 10.91 30.23 14.92
C TYR A 139 11.05 29.62 16.32
N HIS A 140 12.24 29.76 16.90
CA HIS A 140 12.53 29.29 18.25
C HIS A 140 13.35 30.32 19.05
N ASP A 141 13.20 30.30 20.37
CA ASP A 141 13.97 31.10 21.30
C ASP A 141 15.05 30.29 22.00
N ALA A 142 16.17 30.94 22.33
CA ALA A 142 17.20 30.41 23.21
C ALA A 142 17.73 31.52 24.14
N GLN A 143 17.54 31.37 25.44
CA GLN A 143 17.96 32.37 26.44
C GLN A 143 19.40 32.19 26.93
N HIS A 144 20.04 31.06 26.60
CA HIS A 144 21.42 30.77 26.94
C HIS A 144 21.98 29.62 26.09
N GLY A 145 23.30 29.40 26.11
CA GLY A 145 23.97 28.41 25.25
C GLY A 145 23.41 26.98 25.33
N GLY A 146 22.99 26.54 26.53
CA GLY A 146 22.35 25.22 26.70
C GLY A 146 21.01 25.07 25.96
N GLU A 147 20.17 26.12 25.94
CA GLU A 147 18.91 26.11 25.19
C GLU A 147 19.18 26.17 23.68
N LEU A 148 20.17 26.96 23.26
CA LEU A 148 20.58 27.02 21.86
C LEU A 148 20.99 25.64 21.33
N ILE A 149 21.78 24.89 22.10
CA ILE A 149 22.17 23.51 21.77
C ILE A 149 20.92 22.62 21.62
N LYS A 150 20.01 22.65 22.60
CA LYS A 150 18.80 21.84 22.62
C LYS A 150 17.87 22.17 21.43
N THR A 151 17.62 23.45 21.19
CA THR A 151 16.74 23.93 20.12
C THR A 151 17.30 23.59 18.75
N THR A 152 18.58 23.87 18.51
CA THR A 152 19.21 23.54 17.22
C THR A 152 19.31 22.04 16.97
N SER A 153 19.46 21.21 18.01
CA SER A 153 19.33 19.75 17.90
C SER A 153 17.91 19.28 17.63
N ALA A 154 16.89 19.94 18.17
CA ALA A 154 15.50 19.56 17.91
C ALA A 154 15.10 19.80 16.45
N ILE A 155 15.51 20.94 15.88
CA ILE A 155 15.29 21.28 14.46
C ILE A 155 15.93 20.24 13.52
N THR A 156 16.98 19.56 13.95
CA THR A 156 17.72 18.56 13.14
C THR A 156 17.32 17.12 13.44
N THR A 157 16.43 16.88 14.41
CA THR A 157 16.01 15.52 14.78
C THR A 157 14.88 15.00 13.92
N ARG A 158 15.11 13.83 13.33
CA ARG A 158 14.17 12.92 12.68
C ARG A 158 12.91 12.68 13.54
N SER A 159 11.92 13.56 13.42
CA SER A 159 10.70 13.55 14.24
C SER A 159 9.56 12.72 13.65
N LEU A 160 9.79 12.06 12.50
CA LEU A 160 8.93 10.98 11.99
C LEU A 160 9.62 9.62 12.12
N GLU A 161 8.96 8.69 12.78
CA GLU A 161 9.34 7.29 12.80
C GLU A 161 8.56 6.53 11.73
N VAL A 162 9.28 5.83 10.84
CA VAL A 162 8.69 5.00 9.79
C VAL A 162 8.91 3.54 10.14
N SER A 163 7.83 2.77 10.20
CA SER A 163 7.87 1.33 10.37
C SER A 163 7.10 0.64 9.25
N VAL A 164 7.57 -0.54 8.85
CA VAL A 164 7.00 -1.29 7.72
C VAL A 164 6.70 -2.71 8.14
N ARG A 165 5.46 -3.14 7.86
CA ARG A 165 5.04 -4.54 7.92
C ARG A 165 4.85 -5.04 6.49
N ALA A 166 5.75 -5.93 6.08
CA ALA A 166 5.81 -6.52 4.76
C ALA A 166 6.16 -8.01 4.88
N PRO A 167 5.70 -8.88 3.96
CA PRO A 167 6.22 -10.23 3.85
C PRO A 167 7.72 -10.20 3.57
N ALA A 168 8.50 -11.10 4.19
CA ALA A 168 9.92 -11.25 3.89
C ALA A 168 10.15 -11.93 2.53
N LYS A 169 9.23 -12.84 2.15
CA LYS A 169 9.30 -13.60 0.91
C LYS A 169 7.93 -13.63 0.23
N VAL A 170 7.90 -13.53 -1.10
CA VAL A 170 6.68 -13.55 -1.93
C VAL A 170 6.89 -14.37 -3.21
N ILE A 171 5.82 -14.89 -3.78
CA ILE A 171 5.86 -15.68 -5.02
C ILE A 171 5.66 -14.77 -6.23
N GLY A 172 6.47 -14.96 -7.28
CA GLY A 172 6.30 -14.29 -8.56
C GLY A 172 4.93 -14.57 -9.18
N GLY A 173 4.27 -13.53 -9.67
CA GLY A 173 2.87 -13.53 -10.10
C GLY A 173 1.87 -13.20 -8.99
N GLY A 174 2.34 -13.09 -7.74
CA GLY A 174 1.55 -12.68 -6.59
C GLY A 174 1.57 -11.16 -6.34
N VAL A 175 1.04 -10.78 -5.18
CA VAL A 175 1.00 -9.41 -4.69
C VAL A 175 1.68 -9.33 -3.33
N ALA A 176 2.61 -8.40 -3.17
CA ALA A 176 3.32 -8.14 -1.92
C ALA A 176 2.66 -6.93 -1.19
N PRO A 177 1.89 -7.15 -0.11
CA PRO A 177 1.31 -6.07 0.68
C PRO A 177 2.39 -5.41 1.55
N MET A 178 2.68 -4.13 1.30
CA MET A 178 3.60 -3.30 2.06
C MET A 178 2.81 -2.32 2.91
N LYS A 179 2.64 -2.59 4.21
CA LYS A 179 1.99 -1.68 5.14
C LYS A 179 3.02 -0.78 5.79
N VAL A 180 2.98 0.52 5.50
CA VAL A 180 3.77 1.54 6.20
C VAL A 180 2.96 2.14 7.35
N SER A 181 3.62 2.43 8.45
CA SER A 181 3.11 3.27 9.54
C SER A 181 4.10 4.39 9.80
N VAL A 182 3.62 5.63 9.72
CA VAL A 182 4.40 6.84 9.99
C VAL A 182 3.88 7.44 11.29
N ARG A 183 4.74 7.56 12.29
CA ARG A 183 4.44 8.15 13.60
C ARG A 183 5.16 9.47 13.76
N ASN A 184 4.45 10.51 14.17
CA ASN A 184 5.09 11.72 14.67
C ASN A 184 5.58 11.47 16.11
N VAL A 185 6.90 11.43 16.29
CA VAL A 185 7.55 11.23 17.60
C VAL A 185 7.95 12.54 18.27
N SER A 186 7.66 13.69 17.63
CA SER A 186 7.74 14.98 18.32
C SER A 186 6.82 15.00 19.53
N LEU A 187 7.30 15.62 20.61
CA LEU A 187 6.55 15.77 21.87
C LEU A 187 5.60 16.97 21.83
N THR A 188 5.84 17.93 20.94
CA THR A 188 5.18 19.24 20.99
C THR A 188 4.73 19.74 19.62
N GLU A 189 5.30 19.25 18.52
CA GLU A 189 5.07 19.80 17.18
C GLU A 189 4.19 18.89 16.33
N THR A 190 3.27 19.50 15.59
CA THR A 190 2.46 18.79 14.59
C THR A 190 3.22 18.72 13.27
N ALA A 191 3.40 17.52 12.74
CA ALA A 191 3.91 17.33 11.38
C ALA A 191 2.78 17.63 10.39
N THR A 192 2.90 18.74 9.66
CA THR A 192 1.90 19.16 8.67
C THR A 192 2.15 18.48 7.33
N ASP A 193 1.07 18.22 6.60
CA ASP A 193 1.14 17.75 5.21
C ASP A 193 2.09 16.56 4.98
N VAL A 194 1.96 15.53 5.82
CA VAL A 194 2.83 14.36 5.77
C VAL A 194 2.57 13.58 4.50
N HIS A 195 3.65 13.32 3.76
CA HIS A 195 3.69 12.47 2.58
C HIS A 195 4.61 11.29 2.83
N VAL A 196 4.29 10.15 2.22
CA VAL A 196 5.14 8.97 2.23
C VAL A 196 5.38 8.48 0.81
N THR A 197 6.65 8.24 0.48
CA THR A 197 7.13 7.80 -0.82
C THR A 197 7.70 6.39 -0.72
N LEU A 198 7.31 5.52 -1.64
CA LEU A 198 7.91 4.21 -1.86
C LEU A 198 8.88 4.28 -3.05
N GLY A 199 10.15 4.01 -2.78
CA GLY A 199 11.21 3.89 -3.79
C GLY A 199 11.86 2.50 -3.80
N PHE A 200 12.56 2.19 -4.90
CA PHE A 200 13.33 0.97 -5.08
C PHE A 200 14.77 1.35 -5.33
N ILE A 201 15.67 0.71 -4.59
CA ILE A 201 17.11 0.94 -4.71
C ILE A 201 17.70 -0.10 -5.68
N GLU A 202 17.23 -1.35 -5.58
CA GLU A 202 17.68 -2.46 -6.42
C GLU A 202 16.50 -3.30 -6.91
N HIS A 203 16.62 -3.82 -8.13
CA HIS A 203 15.67 -4.74 -8.76
C HIS A 203 14.22 -4.24 -8.87
N SER A 204 14.07 -2.95 -9.21
CA SER A 204 12.76 -2.30 -9.38
C SER A 204 11.91 -2.91 -10.50
N GLU A 205 12.53 -3.53 -11.50
CA GLU A 205 11.90 -4.15 -12.67
C GLU A 205 10.94 -5.30 -12.33
N MET A 206 11.09 -5.88 -11.13
CA MET A 206 10.19 -6.91 -10.62
C MET A 206 8.80 -6.38 -10.25
N PHE A 207 8.67 -5.09 -9.97
CA PHE A 207 7.43 -4.45 -9.53
C PHE A 207 6.76 -3.78 -10.72
N ARG A 208 5.85 -4.52 -11.36
CA ARG A 208 5.18 -4.05 -12.59
C ARG A 208 4.13 -2.99 -12.24
N ARG A 209 4.49 -1.72 -12.45
CA ARG A 209 3.67 -0.50 -12.25
C ARG A 209 3.25 -0.28 -10.80
N ILE A 210 3.53 0.92 -10.27
CA ILE A 210 3.20 1.32 -8.90
C ILE A 210 2.38 2.60 -9.00
N ALA A 211 1.15 2.54 -8.51
CA ALA A 211 0.22 3.66 -8.58
C ALA A 211 -0.51 3.86 -7.23
N PRO A 212 -0.43 5.06 -6.63
CA PRO A 212 0.64 6.06 -6.73
C PRO A 212 1.84 5.71 -5.80
N PRO A 213 3.09 6.01 -6.18
CA PRO A 213 4.27 5.76 -5.35
C PRO A 213 4.42 6.76 -4.18
N VAL A 214 3.75 7.92 -4.28
CA VAL A 214 3.67 8.94 -3.22
C VAL A 214 2.23 9.01 -2.73
N VAL A 215 2.04 8.97 -1.41
CA VAL A 215 0.72 9.07 -0.78
C VAL A 215 0.74 10.14 0.30
N ARG A 216 -0.28 11.01 0.28
CA ARG A 216 -0.52 12.00 1.31
C ARG A 216 -1.26 11.38 2.49
N LEU A 217 -0.68 11.50 3.69
CA LEU A 217 -1.24 11.05 4.96
C LEU A 217 -1.92 12.19 5.74
N GLY A 218 -1.69 13.45 5.35
CA GLY A 218 -2.26 14.62 6.01
C GLY A 218 -1.46 15.04 7.24
N ASN A 219 -2.09 15.75 8.19
CA ASN A 219 -1.41 16.28 9.37
C ASN A 219 -1.34 15.21 10.48
N LEU A 220 -0.17 15.09 11.14
CA LEU A 220 0.04 14.21 12.29
C LEU A 220 0.38 15.00 13.55
N LEU A 221 -0.53 15.00 14.52
CA LEU A 221 -0.29 15.56 15.87
C LEU A 221 0.83 14.79 16.60
N PRO A 222 1.48 15.40 17.62
CA PRO A 222 2.43 14.72 18.50
C PRO A 222 1.94 13.34 18.96
N GLY A 223 2.78 12.31 18.78
CA GLY A 223 2.49 10.94 19.18
C GLY A 223 1.46 10.19 18.33
N LYS A 224 0.86 10.81 17.29
CA LYS A 224 -0.11 10.15 16.39
C LYS A 224 0.58 9.48 15.21
N SER A 225 -0.10 8.48 14.64
CA SER A 225 0.36 7.74 13.47
C SER A 225 -0.69 7.72 12.36
N ALA A 226 -0.23 7.64 11.12
CA ALA A 226 -1.05 7.27 9.97
C ALA A 226 -0.44 6.06 9.26
N GLU A 227 -1.28 5.32 8.54
CA GLU A 227 -0.90 4.09 7.86
C GLU A 227 -1.35 4.10 6.41
N HIS A 228 -0.56 3.45 5.56
CA HIS A 228 -0.93 3.18 4.17
C HIS A 228 -0.46 1.80 3.76
N ILE A 229 -1.15 1.17 2.80
CA ILE A 229 -0.79 -0.16 2.30
C ILE A 229 -0.68 -0.12 0.78
N TRP A 230 0.53 -0.31 0.27
CA TRP A 230 0.73 -0.63 -1.14
C TRP A 230 0.53 -2.13 -1.36
N LYS A 231 -0.15 -2.48 -2.44
CA LYS A 231 -0.29 -3.87 -2.91
C LYS A 231 0.52 -4.00 -4.19
N LEU A 232 1.76 -4.46 -4.08
CA LEU A 232 2.71 -4.46 -5.19
C LEU A 232 2.62 -5.77 -5.98
N PRO A 233 2.21 -5.76 -7.25
CA PRO A 233 2.35 -6.93 -8.10
C PRO A 233 3.83 -7.24 -8.30
N VAL A 234 4.23 -8.49 -8.04
CA VAL A 234 5.62 -8.93 -8.18
C VAL A 234 5.73 -9.95 -9.30
N ALA A 235 6.77 -9.85 -10.11
CA ALA A 235 7.07 -10.82 -11.15
C ALA A 235 8.57 -11.13 -11.15
N THR A 236 8.91 -12.41 -11.28
CA THR A 236 10.27 -12.85 -11.54
C THR A 236 10.27 -14.06 -12.44
N THR A 237 11.26 -14.15 -13.32
CA THR A 237 11.55 -15.35 -14.12
C THR A 237 12.68 -16.18 -13.49
N GLU A 238 13.43 -15.61 -12.55
CA GLU A 238 14.53 -16.26 -11.85
C GLU A 238 14.01 -17.11 -10.68
N ASN A 239 14.85 -18.02 -10.17
CA ASN A 239 14.48 -18.88 -9.03
C ASN A 239 14.23 -18.09 -7.76
N GLN A 240 15.09 -17.10 -7.48
CA GLN A 240 14.98 -16.20 -6.34
C GLN A 240 15.71 -14.89 -6.66
N VAL A 241 15.10 -13.75 -6.36
CA VAL A 241 15.69 -12.41 -6.49
C VAL A 241 15.39 -11.61 -5.23
N GLU A 242 16.33 -10.78 -4.81
CA GLU A 242 16.15 -9.87 -3.68
C GLU A 242 15.97 -8.44 -4.19
N ALA A 243 14.84 -7.82 -3.85
CA ALA A 243 14.60 -6.41 -4.14
C ALA A 243 14.78 -5.56 -2.89
N ARG A 244 15.54 -4.47 -3.02
CA ARG A 244 15.78 -3.51 -1.94
C ARG A 244 14.90 -2.29 -2.14
N TYR A 245 14.09 -1.94 -1.14
CA TYR A 245 13.13 -0.85 -1.19
C TYR A 245 13.28 0.10 0.00
N LEU A 246 12.88 1.36 -0.22
CA LEU A 246 12.97 2.44 0.75
C LEU A 246 11.61 3.14 0.87
N PHE A 247 11.20 3.37 2.12
CA PHE A 247 10.16 4.32 2.45
C PHE A 247 10.78 5.62 2.96
N LEU A 248 10.31 6.76 2.43
CA LEU A 248 10.64 8.10 2.89
C LEU A 248 9.35 8.81 3.29
N ALA A 249 9.23 9.21 4.56
CA ALA A 249 8.20 10.10 5.02
C ALA A 249 8.77 11.51 5.18
N ALA A 250 8.05 12.51 4.68
CA ALA A 250 8.39 13.92 4.77
C ALA A 250 7.15 14.75 5.12
N SER A 251 7.36 15.89 5.77
CA SER A 251 6.32 16.80 6.24
C SER A 251 6.62 18.22 5.76
N GLY A 252 5.57 19.01 5.53
CA GLY A 252 5.69 20.45 5.25
C GLY A 252 6.33 21.25 6.39
N SER A 253 6.44 20.70 7.61
CA SER A 253 7.16 21.30 8.73
C SER A 253 8.65 20.89 8.79
N GLY A 254 9.18 20.24 7.75
CA GLY A 254 10.57 19.75 7.70
C GLY A 254 10.83 18.42 8.41
N ALA A 255 9.83 17.86 9.11
CA ALA A 255 9.94 16.56 9.77
C ALA A 255 10.09 15.43 8.74
N TYR A 256 11.07 14.53 8.94
CA TYR A 256 11.30 13.40 8.02
C TYR A 256 11.64 12.10 8.75
N GLY A 257 11.45 10.99 8.05
CA GLY A 257 11.74 9.63 8.52
C GLY A 257 11.96 8.68 7.35
N THR A 258 12.76 7.63 7.54
CA THR A 258 13.04 6.65 6.48
C THR A 258 13.06 5.24 7.01
N HIS A 259 12.77 4.26 6.15
CA HIS A 259 12.89 2.85 6.50
C HIS A 259 13.18 2.01 5.25
N GLU A 260 14.26 1.26 5.28
CA GLU A 260 14.73 0.43 4.17
C GLU A 260 14.64 -1.05 4.54
N ARG A 261 14.23 -1.90 3.58
CA ARG A 261 14.24 -3.36 3.72
C ARG A 261 14.41 -4.08 2.39
N THR A 262 14.66 -5.38 2.49
CA THR A 262 14.71 -6.31 1.36
C THR A 262 13.44 -7.17 1.32
N LEU A 263 12.97 -7.46 0.10
CA LEU A 263 11.91 -8.41 -0.21
C LEU A 263 12.47 -9.50 -1.11
N THR A 264 12.34 -10.76 -0.71
CA THR A 264 12.72 -11.90 -1.56
C THR A 264 11.55 -12.32 -2.44
N VAL A 265 11.72 -12.32 -3.76
CA VAL A 265 10.74 -12.86 -4.72
C VAL A 265 11.22 -14.21 -5.23
N VAL A 266 10.44 -15.26 -5.01
CA VAL A 266 10.75 -16.62 -5.50
C VAL A 266 9.91 -16.99 -6.71
N ARG A 267 10.44 -17.87 -7.55
CA ARG A 267 9.75 -18.38 -8.74
C ARG A 267 8.43 -19.07 -8.39
N ARG A 268 7.47 -18.98 -9.31
CA ARG A 268 6.24 -19.77 -9.33
C ARG A 268 6.58 -21.28 -9.23
N GLY A 269 6.20 -21.92 -8.12
CA GLY A 269 6.53 -23.32 -7.81
C GLY A 269 7.15 -23.53 -6.43
N ALA A 270 7.79 -22.51 -5.85
CA ALA A 270 8.34 -22.56 -4.49
C ALA A 270 7.28 -22.23 -3.41
N TYR A 271 6.05 -22.73 -3.56
CA TYR A 271 4.93 -22.42 -2.67
C TYR A 271 5.20 -22.81 -1.20
N ASN A 272 5.98 -23.88 -0.99
CA ASN A 272 6.44 -24.35 0.31
C ASN A 272 7.24 -23.30 1.09
N ASP A 273 7.93 -22.41 0.39
CA ASP A 273 8.83 -21.43 1.01
C ASP A 273 8.11 -20.16 1.46
N VAL A 274 6.85 -19.98 1.04
CA VAL A 274 6.05 -18.77 1.29
C VAL A 274 4.77 -19.07 2.07
N ALA A 275 4.23 -20.28 1.97
CA ALA A 275 3.07 -20.67 2.74
C ALA A 275 3.36 -20.60 4.24
N GLY A 276 2.40 -20.06 4.99
CA GLY A 276 2.42 -20.02 6.45
C GLY A 276 1.32 -20.88 7.07
N GLY A 277 1.49 -21.26 8.34
CA GLY A 277 0.47 -21.95 9.11
C GLY A 277 0.05 -23.30 8.51
N LEU A 278 -1.26 -23.55 8.49
CA LEU A 278 -1.86 -24.83 8.10
C LEU A 278 -1.57 -25.20 6.63
N LEU A 279 -1.60 -24.23 5.72
CA LEU A 279 -1.30 -24.48 4.31
C LEU A 279 0.14 -24.97 4.11
N ALA A 280 1.09 -24.45 4.89
CA ALA A 280 2.48 -24.90 4.82
C ALA A 280 2.65 -26.36 5.26
N ALA A 281 1.91 -26.78 6.29
CA ALA A 281 1.93 -28.17 6.76
C ALA A 281 1.37 -29.11 5.69
N LEU A 282 0.22 -28.76 5.10
CA LEU A 282 -0.43 -29.52 4.03
C LEU A 282 0.46 -29.63 2.77
N LEU A 283 1.13 -28.54 2.37
CA LEU A 283 1.97 -28.59 1.17
C LEU A 283 3.23 -29.46 1.36
N LYS A 284 3.80 -29.47 2.58
CA LYS A 284 5.00 -30.24 2.92
C LYS A 284 4.76 -31.74 3.04
N ASP A 285 3.55 -32.16 3.40
CA ASP A 285 3.23 -33.57 3.51
C ASP A 285 2.85 -34.15 2.13
N PRO A 286 3.67 -35.04 1.53
CA PRO A 286 3.40 -35.62 0.23
C PRO A 286 2.17 -36.54 0.21
N ALA A 287 1.69 -37.00 1.36
CA ALA A 287 0.49 -37.83 1.46
C ALA A 287 -0.82 -37.02 1.46
N THR A 288 -0.73 -35.69 1.65
CA THR A 288 -1.91 -34.81 1.72
C THR A 288 -2.76 -34.92 0.46
N LYS A 289 -4.06 -35.18 0.65
CA LYS A 289 -5.11 -35.16 -0.38
C LYS A 289 -6.06 -34.01 -0.11
N VAL A 290 -6.36 -33.22 -1.13
CA VAL A 290 -7.24 -32.05 -1.01
C VAL A 290 -8.43 -32.13 -1.95
N GLY A 291 -9.59 -31.66 -1.49
CA GLY A 291 -10.81 -31.55 -2.29
C GLY A 291 -11.04 -30.13 -2.77
N VAL A 292 -11.44 -29.96 -4.02
CA VAL A 292 -11.73 -28.66 -4.63
C VAL A 292 -13.20 -28.60 -5.02
N PHE A 293 -13.95 -27.72 -4.38
CA PHE A 293 -15.39 -27.52 -4.53
C PHE A 293 -15.69 -26.14 -5.07
N GLY A 294 -16.91 -25.96 -5.60
CA GLY A 294 -17.43 -24.66 -5.98
C GLY A 294 -17.65 -24.49 -7.48
N ASP A 295 -17.43 -23.27 -7.95
CA ASP A 295 -17.79 -22.80 -9.29
C ASP A 295 -16.64 -22.85 -10.31
N SER A 296 -16.76 -22.07 -11.37
CA SER A 296 -15.81 -21.98 -12.48
C SER A 296 -14.39 -21.59 -12.07
N TYR A 297 -14.25 -20.76 -11.02
CA TYR A 297 -12.94 -20.34 -10.52
C TYR A 297 -12.20 -21.51 -9.85
N ALA A 298 -12.93 -22.44 -9.24
CA ALA A 298 -12.39 -23.65 -8.64
C ALA A 298 -12.27 -24.81 -9.65
N SER A 299 -13.16 -24.91 -10.64
CA SER A 299 -13.13 -26.01 -11.61
C SER A 299 -11.96 -25.90 -12.60
N GLY A 300 -11.55 -24.67 -12.93
CA GLY A 300 -10.44 -24.41 -13.83
C GLY A 300 -10.85 -23.81 -15.16
N GLU A 301 -11.99 -23.12 -15.20
CA GLU A 301 -12.41 -22.36 -16.37
C GLU A 301 -11.30 -21.43 -16.86
N GLY A 302 -11.01 -21.49 -18.16
CA GLY A 302 -9.90 -20.78 -18.80
C GLY A 302 -8.53 -21.45 -18.69
N ALA A 303 -8.35 -22.50 -17.87
CA ALA A 303 -7.07 -23.17 -17.69
C ALA A 303 -6.74 -24.21 -18.79
N GLY A 304 -7.73 -24.57 -19.62
CA GLY A 304 -7.60 -25.56 -20.70
C GLY A 304 -7.48 -27.00 -20.18
N ASN A 305 -7.23 -27.95 -21.10
CA ASN A 305 -7.10 -29.40 -20.79
C ASN A 305 -8.25 -29.94 -19.92
N TYR A 306 -9.49 -29.66 -20.32
CA TYR A 306 -10.65 -30.06 -19.55
C TYR A 306 -10.88 -31.57 -19.62
N SER A 307 -11.25 -32.13 -18.47
CA SER A 307 -11.76 -33.51 -18.38
C SER A 307 -12.97 -33.68 -19.31
N PRO A 308 -13.08 -34.81 -20.02
CA PRO A 308 -14.19 -35.06 -20.94
C PRO A 308 -15.55 -35.24 -20.23
N GLY A 309 -15.58 -35.23 -18.89
CA GLY A 309 -16.75 -35.57 -18.10
C GLY A 309 -17.02 -37.08 -18.08
N ASN A 310 -18.14 -37.47 -17.48
CA ASN A 310 -18.63 -38.85 -17.44
C ASN A 310 -20.17 -38.87 -17.34
N GLU A 311 -20.77 -40.05 -17.11
CA GLU A 311 -22.22 -40.23 -16.99
C GLU A 311 -22.89 -39.48 -15.84
N HIS A 312 -22.11 -38.98 -14.87
CA HIS A 312 -22.58 -38.16 -13.76
C HIS A 312 -22.13 -36.71 -13.83
N ILE A 313 -21.01 -36.43 -14.51
CA ILE A 313 -20.34 -35.13 -14.55
C ILE A 313 -20.30 -34.58 -15.98
N ASP A 314 -20.91 -33.42 -16.20
CA ASP A 314 -20.91 -32.77 -17.51
C ASP A 314 -19.51 -32.30 -17.91
N ARG A 315 -19.12 -32.49 -19.18
CA ARG A 315 -17.90 -31.91 -19.76
C ARG A 315 -17.84 -30.38 -19.59
N ARG A 316 -19.00 -29.71 -19.54
CA ARG A 316 -19.15 -28.26 -19.33
C ARG A 316 -18.78 -27.81 -17.92
N CYS A 317 -18.54 -28.73 -16.98
CA CYS A 317 -17.96 -28.36 -15.70
C CYS A 317 -16.54 -27.77 -15.87
N HIS A 318 -15.88 -28.02 -17.01
CA HIS A 318 -14.55 -27.49 -17.33
C HIS A 318 -13.54 -27.73 -16.21
N ARG A 319 -13.52 -28.98 -15.71
CA ARG A 319 -12.57 -29.42 -14.68
C ARG A 319 -11.18 -29.58 -15.29
N SER A 320 -10.19 -28.89 -14.74
CA SER A 320 -8.81 -28.90 -15.23
C SER A 320 -7.81 -29.22 -14.12
N GLU A 321 -6.84 -30.06 -14.41
CA GLU A 321 -5.67 -30.29 -13.54
C GLU A 321 -4.72 -29.08 -13.48
N HIS A 322 -5.00 -28.03 -14.26
CA HIS A 322 -4.26 -26.77 -14.22
C HIS A 322 -4.92 -25.71 -13.31
N THR A 323 -5.90 -26.09 -12.49
CA THR A 323 -6.47 -25.18 -11.47
C THR A 323 -5.40 -24.66 -10.52
N HIS A 324 -5.68 -23.53 -9.89
CA HIS A 324 -4.77 -22.93 -8.93
C HIS A 324 -4.47 -23.85 -7.74
N VAL A 325 -5.43 -24.64 -7.25
CA VAL A 325 -5.18 -25.64 -6.18
C VAL A 325 -4.40 -26.84 -6.72
N ALA A 326 -4.70 -27.34 -7.92
CA ALA A 326 -3.94 -28.45 -8.50
C ALA A 326 -2.49 -28.07 -8.81
N GLN A 327 -2.20 -26.81 -9.12
CA GLN A 327 -0.82 -26.30 -9.23
C GLN A 327 -0.08 -26.21 -7.89
N LEU A 328 -0.79 -26.18 -6.75
CA LEU A 328 -0.19 -26.17 -5.41
C LEU A 328 0.15 -27.58 -4.93
N PHE A 329 -0.78 -28.52 -5.07
CA PHE A 329 -0.64 -29.87 -4.50
C PHE A 329 -0.21 -30.93 -5.53
N GLY A 330 -0.44 -30.67 -6.82
CA GLY A 330 -0.27 -31.61 -7.93
C GLY A 330 -1.56 -32.38 -8.23
N PRO A 331 -1.74 -32.86 -9.48
CA PRO A 331 -2.97 -33.53 -9.91
C PRO A 331 -3.26 -34.82 -9.14
N GLY A 332 -2.23 -35.60 -8.78
CA GLY A 332 -2.41 -36.84 -8.00
C GLY A 332 -2.83 -36.66 -6.54
N ARG A 333 -2.80 -35.42 -6.02
CA ARG A 333 -3.19 -35.06 -4.65
C ARG A 333 -4.47 -34.21 -4.62
N THR A 334 -5.00 -33.83 -5.78
CA THR A 334 -6.09 -32.85 -5.89
C THR A 334 -7.32 -33.50 -6.51
N HIS A 335 -8.40 -33.57 -5.73
CA HIS A 335 -9.68 -34.12 -6.16
C HIS A 335 -10.65 -32.98 -6.50
N ILE A 336 -10.99 -32.82 -7.78
CA ILE A 336 -11.78 -31.68 -8.28
C ILE A 336 -13.24 -32.08 -8.42
N PHE A 337 -14.08 -31.56 -7.52
CA PHE A 337 -15.54 -31.71 -7.52
C PHE A 337 -16.25 -30.44 -8.04
N ALA A 338 -15.55 -29.31 -8.09
CA ALA A 338 -16.05 -28.04 -8.60
C ALA A 338 -16.59 -28.15 -10.05
N CYS A 339 -17.55 -27.30 -10.39
CA CYS A 339 -18.18 -27.28 -11.72
C CYS A 339 -18.48 -25.86 -12.17
N SER A 340 -18.08 -25.52 -13.40
CA SER A 340 -18.41 -24.24 -14.02
C SER A 340 -19.92 -24.00 -14.03
N GLY A 341 -20.35 -22.79 -13.65
CA GLY A 341 -21.76 -22.44 -13.47
C GLY A 341 -22.41 -22.90 -12.16
N ALA A 342 -21.69 -23.54 -11.24
CA ALA A 342 -22.26 -23.96 -9.96
C ALA A 342 -22.68 -22.77 -9.07
N VAL A 343 -23.83 -22.90 -8.41
CA VAL A 343 -24.30 -22.04 -7.32
C VAL A 343 -24.25 -22.84 -6.00
N GLN A 344 -24.47 -22.20 -4.85
CA GLN A 344 -24.38 -22.85 -3.53
C GLN A 344 -25.20 -24.15 -3.43
N HIS A 345 -26.39 -24.17 -4.03
CA HIS A 345 -27.26 -25.34 -4.06
C HIS A 345 -26.58 -26.59 -4.68
N HIS A 346 -25.74 -26.39 -5.71
CA HIS A 346 -25.08 -27.49 -6.42
C HIS A 346 -24.00 -28.22 -5.60
N LEU A 347 -23.62 -27.67 -4.44
CA LEU A 347 -22.78 -28.40 -3.49
C LEU A 347 -23.51 -29.61 -2.90
N PHE A 348 -24.83 -29.50 -2.69
CA PHE A 348 -25.61 -30.48 -1.92
C PHE A 348 -26.77 -31.13 -2.68
N ALA A 349 -27.18 -30.57 -3.82
CA ALA A 349 -28.18 -31.22 -4.68
C ALA A 349 -27.90 -30.98 -6.17
N PRO A 350 -28.26 -31.92 -7.05
CA PRO A 350 -28.04 -31.77 -8.48
C PRO A 350 -29.01 -30.76 -9.11
N ASN A 351 -28.70 -30.31 -10.33
CA ASN A 351 -29.65 -29.53 -11.12
C ASN A 351 -30.60 -30.48 -11.85
N ALA A 352 -31.91 -30.40 -11.55
CA ALA A 352 -32.92 -31.27 -12.15
C ALA A 352 -33.07 -31.11 -13.68
N SER A 353 -32.51 -30.05 -14.27
CA SER A 353 -32.66 -29.70 -15.70
C SER A 353 -31.37 -29.77 -16.52
N SER A 354 -30.23 -30.09 -15.92
CA SER A 354 -28.94 -30.22 -16.62
C SER A 354 -27.92 -31.02 -15.81
N MET A 355 -27.04 -31.78 -16.48
CA MET A 355 -25.86 -32.40 -15.85
C MET A 355 -24.95 -31.32 -15.22
N PRO A 356 -24.29 -31.58 -14.07
CA PRO A 356 -24.17 -32.89 -13.39
C PRO A 356 -25.45 -33.36 -12.69
N THR A 357 -25.72 -34.68 -12.76
CA THR A 357 -26.84 -35.35 -12.08
C THR A 357 -26.55 -35.65 -10.61
N MET A 358 -25.35 -35.30 -10.15
CA MET A 358 -24.86 -35.51 -8.79
C MET A 358 -24.43 -34.18 -8.17
N SER A 359 -24.62 -34.03 -6.86
CA SER A 359 -24.04 -32.91 -6.13
C SER A 359 -22.54 -33.10 -5.89
N GLN A 360 -21.80 -32.03 -5.65
CA GLN A 360 -20.35 -32.13 -5.42
C GLN A 360 -20.01 -32.92 -4.15
N VAL A 361 -20.81 -32.80 -3.09
CA VAL A 361 -20.64 -33.56 -1.84
C VAL A 361 -20.99 -35.04 -2.05
N GLU A 362 -22.05 -35.32 -2.82
CA GLU A 362 -22.41 -36.71 -3.15
C GLU A 362 -21.29 -37.36 -3.97
N GLU A 363 -20.71 -36.65 -4.94
CA GLU A 363 -19.57 -37.15 -5.71
C GLU A 363 -18.38 -37.47 -4.80
N MET A 364 -17.99 -36.55 -3.92
CA MET A 364 -16.92 -36.78 -2.95
C MET A 364 -17.17 -38.05 -2.13
N SER A 365 -18.39 -38.21 -1.60
CA SER A 365 -18.76 -39.36 -0.76
C SER A 365 -18.65 -40.72 -1.44
N ARG A 366 -18.57 -40.75 -2.78
CA ARG A 366 -18.42 -41.97 -3.59
C ARG A 366 -16.96 -42.29 -3.97
N THR A 367 -16.00 -41.43 -3.64
CA THR A 367 -14.60 -41.61 -4.08
C THR A 367 -13.72 -42.41 -3.10
N ASP A 368 -14.25 -42.84 -1.95
CA ASP A 368 -13.50 -43.48 -0.83
C ASP A 368 -12.27 -42.69 -0.36
N VAL A 369 -12.13 -41.44 -0.79
CA VAL A 369 -10.99 -40.58 -0.48
C VAL A 369 -11.28 -39.80 0.79
N VAL A 370 -10.42 -39.98 1.78
CA VAL A 370 -10.34 -39.09 2.95
C VAL A 370 -9.48 -37.88 2.59
N LEU A 371 -10.08 -36.69 2.68
CA LEU A 371 -9.43 -35.43 2.35
C LEU A 371 -8.81 -34.80 3.61
N ASP A 372 -7.56 -34.36 3.53
CA ASP A 372 -6.87 -33.64 4.61
C ASP A 372 -7.23 -32.15 4.65
N ALA A 373 -7.77 -31.61 3.55
CA ALA A 373 -8.32 -30.26 3.48
C ALA A 373 -9.32 -30.13 2.33
N ALA A 374 -10.22 -29.15 2.42
CA ALA A 374 -11.12 -28.77 1.34
C ALA A 374 -10.92 -27.30 0.95
N PHE A 375 -11.05 -26.98 -0.33
CA PHE A 375 -10.99 -25.64 -0.89
C PHE A 375 -12.29 -25.34 -1.62
N VAL A 376 -12.86 -24.14 -1.44
CA VAL A 376 -14.13 -23.77 -2.09
C VAL A 376 -14.13 -22.33 -2.60
N SER A 377 -14.57 -22.13 -3.85
CA SER A 377 -14.99 -20.81 -4.35
C SER A 377 -16.45 -20.87 -4.80
N ILE A 378 -17.35 -20.17 -4.10
CA ILE A 378 -18.78 -20.19 -4.42
C ILE A 378 -19.45 -18.87 -3.98
N GLY A 379 -20.49 -18.45 -4.71
CA GLY A 379 -21.23 -17.20 -4.47
C GLY A 379 -21.25 -16.24 -5.67
N GLY A 380 -20.28 -16.34 -6.59
CA GLY A 380 -20.22 -15.48 -7.79
C GLY A 380 -21.43 -15.69 -8.71
N ASN A 381 -21.76 -16.95 -8.99
CA ASN A 381 -22.94 -17.30 -9.80
C ASN A 381 -24.25 -17.00 -9.09
N ASP A 382 -24.30 -17.19 -7.77
CA ASP A 382 -25.47 -16.87 -6.93
C ASP A 382 -25.79 -15.37 -6.96
N MET A 383 -24.77 -14.51 -7.06
CA MET A 383 -24.94 -13.07 -7.24
C MET A 383 -25.32 -12.69 -8.69
N GLY A 384 -25.22 -13.62 -9.63
CA GLY A 384 -25.39 -13.35 -11.05
C GLY A 384 -24.22 -12.61 -11.69
N PHE A 385 -22.99 -12.79 -11.18
CA PHE A 385 -21.80 -12.08 -11.67
C PHE A 385 -21.59 -12.23 -13.19
N GLY A 386 -21.77 -13.44 -13.72
CA GLY A 386 -21.65 -13.68 -15.17
C GLY A 386 -22.63 -12.83 -15.98
N ALA A 387 -23.90 -12.80 -15.57
CA ALA A 387 -24.91 -11.96 -16.21
C ALA A 387 -24.50 -10.49 -16.14
N LEU A 388 -24.13 -9.97 -14.96
CA LEU A 388 -23.69 -8.58 -14.75
C LEU A 388 -22.54 -8.19 -15.70
N VAL A 389 -21.53 -9.06 -15.85
CA VAL A 389 -20.43 -8.80 -16.80
C VAL A 389 -20.95 -8.75 -18.24
N THR A 390 -21.85 -9.65 -18.63
CA THR A 390 -22.46 -9.63 -19.97
C THR A 390 -23.27 -8.35 -20.21
N GLU A 391 -24.02 -7.85 -19.21
CA GLU A 391 -24.75 -6.58 -19.33
C GLU A 391 -23.79 -5.39 -19.56
N CYS A 392 -22.58 -5.43 -19.00
CA CYS A 392 -21.58 -4.37 -19.16
C CYS A 392 -20.82 -4.44 -20.49
N VAL A 393 -20.54 -5.64 -21.04
CA VAL A 393 -19.73 -5.82 -22.26
C VAL A 393 -20.55 -5.71 -23.54
N LEU A 394 -21.81 -6.15 -23.51
CA LEU A 394 -22.68 -6.19 -24.69
C LEU A 394 -23.88 -5.22 -24.52
N PRO A 395 -23.64 -3.90 -24.44
CA PRO A 395 -24.72 -2.94 -24.38
C PRO A 395 -25.55 -3.05 -25.67
N ASN A 396 -26.86 -3.28 -25.53
CA ASN A 396 -27.85 -3.42 -26.61
C ASN A 396 -27.93 -4.76 -27.35
N GLU A 397 -27.31 -5.86 -26.88
CA GLU A 397 -27.66 -7.19 -27.38
C GLU A 397 -28.92 -7.76 -26.69
N ILE A 398 -29.84 -8.32 -27.49
CA ILE A 398 -30.96 -9.10 -26.99
C ILE A 398 -30.42 -10.47 -26.57
N ILE A 399 -30.24 -10.70 -25.26
CA ILE A 399 -29.97 -12.06 -24.77
C ILE A 399 -31.30 -12.81 -24.73
N ILE A 400 -31.38 -13.89 -25.50
CA ILE A 400 -32.46 -14.88 -25.40
C ILE A 400 -32.03 -15.89 -24.33
N PRO A 401 -32.70 -15.96 -23.16
CA PRO A 401 -32.33 -16.93 -22.13
C PRO A 401 -32.43 -18.36 -22.66
N SER A 402 -31.47 -19.22 -22.30
CA SER A 402 -31.44 -20.64 -22.68
C SER A 402 -32.62 -21.44 -22.11
N ALA A 403 -33.31 -20.91 -21.10
CA ALA A 403 -34.56 -21.45 -20.58
C ALA A 403 -35.77 -20.75 -21.24
N ARG A 404 -36.54 -21.50 -22.04
CA ARG A 404 -37.84 -21.05 -22.54
C ARG A 404 -38.94 -21.26 -21.49
N PRO A 405 -39.95 -20.38 -21.36
CA PRO A 405 -40.12 -19.10 -22.05
C PRO A 405 -39.79 -17.92 -21.11
N ALA A 406 -38.74 -17.17 -21.43
CA ALA A 406 -38.49 -15.86 -20.82
C ALA A 406 -38.51 -14.77 -21.92
N PRO A 407 -39.12 -13.61 -21.70
CA PRO A 407 -39.14 -12.52 -22.67
C PRO A 407 -37.72 -11.98 -22.92
N PRO A 408 -37.43 -11.44 -24.13
CA PRO A 408 -36.15 -10.81 -24.43
C PRO A 408 -35.88 -9.65 -23.47
N VAL A 409 -34.70 -9.65 -22.84
CA VAL A 409 -34.27 -8.59 -21.92
C VAL A 409 -33.48 -7.56 -22.72
N VAL A 410 -33.97 -6.31 -22.75
CA VAL A 410 -33.15 -5.16 -23.18
C VAL A 410 -32.21 -4.85 -22.04
N LEU A 411 -30.93 -5.11 -22.24
CA LEU A 411 -29.89 -4.83 -21.25
C LEU A 411 -29.70 -3.32 -21.12
N ASP A 412 -30.02 -2.79 -19.96
CA ASP A 412 -29.87 -1.37 -19.65
C ASP A 412 -28.38 -0.99 -19.59
N THR A 413 -28.00 0.05 -20.32
CA THR A 413 -26.61 0.51 -20.52
C THR A 413 -26.05 1.30 -19.32
N GLU A 414 -26.67 1.15 -18.15
CA GLU A 414 -26.39 1.90 -16.91
C GLU A 414 -25.28 1.26 -16.05
N CYS A 415 -24.54 0.27 -16.55
CA CYS A 415 -23.48 -0.43 -15.81
C CYS A 415 -22.53 0.58 -15.11
N GLY A 416 -22.60 0.61 -13.79
CA GLY A 416 -21.81 1.49 -12.93
C GLY A 416 -22.18 2.99 -12.95
N LYS A 417 -23.12 3.48 -13.77
CA LYS A 417 -23.40 4.93 -13.89
C LYS A 417 -23.88 5.56 -12.58
N GLN A 418 -24.56 4.81 -11.71
CA GLN A 418 -24.98 5.27 -10.39
C GLN A 418 -23.89 5.16 -9.31
N ASP A 419 -22.77 4.49 -9.61
CA ASP A 419 -21.71 4.16 -8.65
C ASP A 419 -20.44 5.00 -8.85
N VAL A 420 -20.29 5.67 -9.99
CA VAL A 420 -19.11 6.47 -10.32
C VAL A 420 -19.48 7.72 -11.12
N SER A 421 -18.64 8.75 -11.04
CA SER A 421 -18.78 9.95 -11.87
C SER A 421 -18.52 9.63 -13.35
N ALA A 422 -18.85 10.57 -14.24
CA ALA A 422 -18.57 10.45 -15.68
C ALA A 422 -17.08 10.14 -15.98
N ASN A 423 -16.17 10.55 -15.11
CA ASN A 423 -14.72 10.35 -15.25
C ASN A 423 -14.25 9.04 -14.59
N GLY A 424 -15.17 8.16 -14.16
CA GLY A 424 -14.85 6.89 -13.49
C GLY A 424 -14.39 7.05 -12.03
N VAL A 425 -14.61 8.21 -11.41
CA VAL A 425 -14.27 8.42 -10.00
C VAL A 425 -15.38 7.85 -9.13
N SER A 426 -15.02 7.00 -8.17
CA SER A 426 -15.96 6.44 -7.20
C SER A 426 -16.71 7.53 -6.42
N ILE A 427 -18.04 7.54 -6.49
CA ILE A 427 -18.89 8.49 -5.73
C ILE A 427 -19.29 7.99 -4.33
N GLY A 428 -18.86 6.79 -3.96
CA GLY A 428 -19.11 6.18 -2.64
C GLY A 428 -18.54 4.76 -2.58
N GLU A 429 -18.47 4.16 -1.39
CA GLU A 429 -17.93 2.81 -1.28
C GLU A 429 -18.96 1.71 -1.61
N GLN A 430 -20.26 2.00 -1.64
CA GLN A 430 -21.31 1.01 -1.91
C GLN A 430 -21.47 0.71 -3.41
N VAL A 431 -22.14 -0.41 -3.71
CA VAL A 431 -22.72 -0.69 -5.03
C VAL A 431 -24.21 -0.34 -4.98
N THR A 432 -24.65 0.68 -5.71
CA THR A 432 -26.01 1.23 -5.62
C THR A 432 -27.04 0.45 -6.44
N THR A 433 -26.59 -0.47 -7.31
CA THR A 433 -27.50 -1.35 -8.05
C THR A 433 -28.29 -2.25 -7.10
N ARG A 434 -29.60 -1.98 -6.94
CA ARG A 434 -30.49 -2.72 -6.02
C ARG A 434 -30.40 -4.23 -6.17
N ARG A 435 -30.40 -4.75 -7.41
CA ARG A 435 -30.25 -6.19 -7.71
C ARG A 435 -28.96 -6.77 -7.11
N VAL A 436 -27.85 -6.05 -7.23
CA VAL A 436 -26.55 -6.49 -6.69
C VAL A 436 -26.55 -6.40 -5.16
N ALA A 437 -27.09 -5.32 -4.61
CA ALA A 437 -27.20 -5.14 -3.17
C ALA A 437 -28.05 -6.25 -2.51
N ASP A 438 -29.21 -6.56 -3.10
CA ASP A 438 -30.11 -7.63 -2.62
C ASP A 438 -29.43 -9.00 -2.71
N ALA A 439 -28.69 -9.27 -3.80
CA ALA A 439 -27.96 -10.52 -3.95
C ALA A 439 -26.81 -10.67 -2.94
N LEU A 440 -26.02 -9.61 -2.71
CA LEU A 440 -24.98 -9.60 -1.67
C LEU A 440 -25.56 -9.76 -0.26
N ALA A 441 -26.71 -9.14 0.02
CA ALA A 441 -27.42 -9.31 1.27
C ALA A 441 -27.89 -10.76 1.47
N ALA A 442 -28.46 -11.38 0.44
CA ALA A 442 -28.84 -12.79 0.48
C ALA A 442 -27.64 -13.70 0.75
N LEU A 443 -26.52 -13.50 0.03
CA LEU A 443 -25.27 -14.23 0.24
C LEU A 443 -24.76 -14.15 1.68
N THR A 444 -24.81 -12.96 2.29
CA THR A 444 -24.39 -12.74 3.67
C THR A 444 -25.11 -13.67 4.65
N THR A 445 -26.39 -13.95 4.40
CA THR A 445 -27.22 -14.83 5.26
C THR A 445 -27.09 -16.32 4.92
N GLN A 446 -26.86 -16.66 3.65
CA GLN A 446 -26.89 -18.04 3.17
C GLN A 446 -25.54 -18.76 3.30
N LEU A 447 -24.45 -18.08 2.91
CA LEU A 447 -23.11 -18.67 2.85
C LEU A 447 -22.61 -19.25 4.18
N PRO A 448 -22.88 -18.66 5.36
CA PRO A 448 -22.44 -19.25 6.62
C PRO A 448 -23.00 -20.66 6.85
N LYS A 449 -24.23 -20.94 6.41
CA LYS A 449 -24.82 -22.27 6.49
C LYS A 449 -24.17 -23.21 5.46
N THR A 450 -24.00 -22.72 4.23
CA THR A 450 -23.33 -23.46 3.14
C THR A 450 -21.93 -23.93 3.55
N TYR A 451 -21.09 -23.06 4.12
CA TYR A 451 -19.75 -23.43 4.55
C TYR A 451 -19.75 -24.43 5.70
N ARG A 452 -20.65 -24.28 6.68
CA ARG A 452 -20.78 -25.26 7.77
C ARG A 452 -21.21 -26.63 7.25
N GLN A 453 -22.18 -26.69 6.34
CA GLN A 453 -22.64 -27.95 5.76
C GLN A 453 -21.53 -28.65 4.95
N LEU A 454 -20.74 -27.90 4.17
CA LEU A 454 -19.61 -28.47 3.44
C LEU A 454 -18.51 -28.95 4.40
N TYR A 455 -18.18 -28.16 5.41
CA TYR A 455 -17.22 -28.53 6.45
C TYR A 455 -17.65 -29.81 7.18
N ASP A 456 -18.91 -29.87 7.60
CA ASP A 456 -19.47 -31.03 8.29
C ASP A 456 -19.48 -32.27 7.38
N ALA A 457 -19.71 -32.11 6.07
CA ALA A 457 -19.65 -33.21 5.09
C ALA A 457 -18.23 -33.76 4.89
N VAL A 458 -17.21 -32.90 4.80
CA VAL A 458 -15.79 -33.29 4.69
C VAL A 458 -15.28 -33.96 5.97
N ASN A 459 -15.90 -33.63 7.10
CA ASN A 459 -15.59 -34.18 8.42
C ASN A 459 -16.59 -35.24 8.90
N ALA A 460 -17.46 -35.76 8.02
CA ALA A 460 -18.45 -36.77 8.37
C ALA A 460 -17.86 -38.19 8.41
N GLY A 461 -18.61 -39.11 9.01
CA GLY A 461 -18.32 -40.55 9.01
C GLY A 461 -17.04 -40.90 9.78
N GLN A 462 -16.21 -41.78 9.22
CA GLN A 462 -14.95 -42.21 9.82
C GLN A 462 -13.78 -41.27 9.47
N SER A 463 -13.99 -40.28 8.60
CA SER A 463 -12.94 -39.41 8.05
C SER A 463 -12.09 -38.73 9.13
N VAL A 464 -12.71 -38.20 10.19
CA VAL A 464 -11.98 -37.56 11.31
C VAL A 464 -11.20 -38.58 12.13
N ALA A 465 -11.76 -39.79 12.33
CA ALA A 465 -11.07 -40.85 13.05
C ALA A 465 -9.86 -41.38 12.27
N GLU A 466 -9.97 -41.50 10.94
CA GLU A 466 -8.89 -41.93 10.06
C GLU A 466 -7.76 -40.89 9.99
N ARG A 467 -8.08 -39.59 9.95
CA ARG A 467 -7.08 -38.51 10.00
C ARG A 467 -6.50 -38.26 11.39
N GLY A 468 -7.27 -38.57 12.44
CA GLY A 468 -7.01 -38.15 13.82
C GLY A 468 -7.26 -36.65 14.07
N HIS A 469 -7.77 -35.90 13.09
CA HIS A 469 -8.07 -34.48 13.19
C HIS A 469 -9.12 -34.04 12.16
N GLU A 470 -9.75 -32.90 12.41
CA GLU A 470 -10.68 -32.27 11.46
C GLU A 470 -9.91 -31.62 10.30
N ALA A 471 -10.38 -31.86 9.09
CA ALA A 471 -9.87 -31.22 7.88
C ALA A 471 -10.39 -29.78 7.81
N PRO A 472 -9.51 -28.78 7.60
CA PRO A 472 -9.92 -27.39 7.39
C PRO A 472 -10.68 -27.21 6.06
N LEU A 473 -11.56 -26.23 6.04
CA LEU A 473 -12.17 -25.72 4.81
C LEU A 473 -11.56 -24.35 4.48
N PHE A 474 -10.92 -24.21 3.34
CA PHE A 474 -10.40 -22.95 2.84
C PHE A 474 -11.40 -22.30 1.87
N VAL A 475 -12.00 -21.18 2.28
CA VAL A 475 -12.87 -20.38 1.39
C VAL A 475 -12.03 -19.39 0.60
N LEU A 476 -12.07 -19.51 -0.72
CA LEU A 476 -11.27 -18.72 -1.65
C LEU A 476 -12.09 -17.53 -2.18
N GLY A 477 -11.51 -16.34 -2.04
CA GLY A 477 -12.06 -15.12 -2.64
C GLY A 477 -11.83 -15.06 -4.14
N TYR A 478 -12.66 -14.29 -4.84
CA TYR A 478 -12.52 -14.07 -6.27
C TYR A 478 -11.42 -13.05 -6.56
N PRO A 479 -10.52 -13.30 -7.53
CA PRO A 479 -9.50 -12.34 -7.90
C PRO A 479 -10.13 -11.10 -8.55
N LYS A 480 -9.47 -9.95 -8.42
CA LYS A 480 -9.83 -8.77 -9.21
C LYS A 480 -9.45 -9.01 -10.67
N VAL A 481 -10.40 -8.76 -11.56
CA VAL A 481 -10.21 -8.89 -13.01
C VAL A 481 -9.53 -7.65 -13.59
N PHE A 482 -9.76 -6.49 -12.97
CA PHE A 482 -9.27 -5.21 -13.43
C PHE A 482 -8.22 -4.60 -12.49
N PRO A 483 -7.33 -3.73 -13.00
CA PRO A 483 -6.38 -2.99 -12.17
C PRO A 483 -7.08 -1.94 -11.30
N GLU A 484 -6.52 -1.62 -10.14
CA GLU A 484 -7.02 -0.55 -9.23
C GLU A 484 -6.54 0.84 -9.67
N VAL A 485 -6.70 1.21 -10.94
CA VAL A 485 -6.32 2.54 -11.45
C VAL A 485 -7.56 3.35 -11.78
N VAL A 486 -7.62 4.59 -11.28
CA VAL A 486 -8.75 5.49 -11.48
C VAL A 486 -8.66 6.16 -12.85
N GLY A 487 -9.80 6.32 -13.53
CA GLY A 487 -9.89 7.09 -14.77
C GLY A 487 -9.32 6.39 -16.02
N ILE A 488 -8.95 5.11 -15.92
CA ILE A 488 -8.42 4.33 -17.05
C ILE A 488 -9.39 3.22 -17.43
N GLY A 489 -9.72 3.14 -18.72
CA GLY A 489 -10.48 2.03 -19.30
C GLY A 489 -9.59 0.81 -19.56
N CYS A 490 -10.20 -0.35 -19.80
CA CYS A 490 -9.48 -1.60 -20.04
C CYS A 490 -10.14 -2.40 -21.16
N GLY A 491 -9.54 -2.38 -22.36
CA GLY A 491 -10.16 -2.99 -23.54
C GLY A 491 -11.46 -2.27 -23.90
N GLU A 492 -12.56 -3.03 -23.98
CA GLU A 492 -13.91 -2.51 -24.26
C GLU A 492 -14.58 -1.83 -23.06
N PHE A 493 -14.01 -1.95 -21.86
CA PHE A 493 -14.58 -1.38 -20.64
C PHE A 493 -14.13 0.06 -20.43
N ALA A 494 -15.10 0.97 -20.25
CA ALA A 494 -14.87 2.35 -19.88
C ALA A 494 -14.30 2.45 -18.44
N PRO A 495 -13.61 3.56 -18.08
CA PRO A 495 -13.09 3.77 -16.72
C PRO A 495 -14.12 3.57 -15.60
N ARG A 496 -15.38 3.92 -15.91
CA ARG A 496 -16.51 3.73 -15.00
C ARG A 496 -16.84 2.26 -14.71
N GLU A 497 -16.84 1.43 -15.74
CA GLU A 497 -17.17 0.00 -15.66
C GLU A 497 -16.06 -0.76 -14.96
N VAL A 498 -14.80 -0.41 -15.27
CA VAL A 498 -13.61 -0.90 -14.56
C VAL A 498 -13.72 -0.64 -13.05
N THR A 499 -14.09 0.59 -12.68
CA THR A 499 -14.23 0.99 -11.27
C THR A 499 -15.40 0.26 -10.60
N PHE A 500 -16.55 0.16 -11.27
CA PHE A 500 -17.71 -0.59 -10.78
C PHE A 500 -17.39 -2.09 -10.57
N ALA A 501 -16.77 -2.75 -11.54
CA ALA A 501 -16.39 -4.15 -11.43
C ALA A 501 -15.42 -4.41 -10.26
N ASN A 502 -14.44 -3.50 -10.06
CA ASN A 502 -13.54 -3.56 -8.91
C ASN A 502 -14.27 -3.41 -7.57
N LYS A 503 -15.29 -2.53 -7.50
CA LYS A 503 -16.15 -2.42 -6.31
C LYS A 503 -16.96 -3.69 -6.08
N LEU A 504 -17.53 -4.26 -7.13
CA LEU A 504 -18.34 -5.47 -7.06
C LEU A 504 -17.54 -6.64 -6.45
N VAL A 505 -16.37 -6.94 -7.01
CA VAL A 505 -15.48 -8.00 -6.49
C VAL A 505 -15.05 -7.71 -5.05
N LYS A 506 -14.78 -6.43 -4.71
CA LYS A 506 -14.45 -6.03 -3.33
C LYS A 506 -15.60 -6.35 -2.36
N HIS A 507 -16.85 -6.07 -2.72
CA HIS A 507 -17.99 -6.37 -1.86
C HIS A 507 -18.29 -7.86 -1.76
N LEU A 508 -18.19 -8.59 -2.87
CA LEU A 508 -18.32 -10.03 -2.86
C LEU A 508 -17.30 -10.64 -1.90
N ASN A 509 -16.02 -10.28 -2.02
CA ASN A 509 -14.98 -10.79 -1.12
C ASN A 509 -15.17 -10.37 0.34
N ARG A 510 -15.70 -9.16 0.62
CA ARG A 510 -16.10 -8.77 1.99
C ARG A 510 -17.25 -9.64 2.52
N THR A 511 -18.21 -9.97 1.66
CA THR A 511 -19.34 -10.84 2.00
C THR A 511 -18.86 -12.26 2.31
N LEU A 512 -17.98 -12.82 1.47
CA LEU A 512 -17.34 -14.12 1.72
C LEU A 512 -16.58 -14.11 3.05
N GLN A 513 -15.79 -13.08 3.31
CA GLN A 513 -15.03 -12.94 4.57
C GLN A 513 -15.97 -12.86 5.80
N SER A 514 -17.03 -12.08 5.72
CA SER A 514 -18.04 -12.00 6.79
C SER A 514 -18.72 -13.34 7.02
N ALA A 515 -19.02 -14.05 5.93
CA ALA A 515 -19.65 -15.36 6.00
C ALA A 515 -18.72 -16.42 6.62
N VAL A 516 -17.42 -16.40 6.30
CA VAL A 516 -16.40 -17.23 6.96
C VAL A 516 -16.34 -16.92 8.45
N ASN A 517 -16.25 -15.65 8.84
CA ASN A 517 -16.20 -15.26 10.24
C ASN A 517 -17.42 -15.79 11.03
N THR A 518 -18.60 -15.75 10.42
CA THR A 518 -19.83 -16.30 11.01
C THR A 518 -19.84 -17.83 11.02
N ALA A 519 -19.35 -18.47 9.96
CA ALA A 519 -19.33 -19.93 9.84
C ALA A 519 -18.37 -20.61 10.83
N ARG A 520 -17.31 -19.91 11.24
CA ARG A 520 -16.31 -20.37 12.23
C ARG A 520 -16.85 -20.42 13.66
N GLU A 521 -18.01 -19.83 13.92
CA GLU A 521 -18.68 -19.93 15.23
C GLU A 521 -18.87 -21.40 15.61
N GLY A 522 -18.43 -21.78 16.81
CA GLY A 522 -18.47 -23.16 17.31
C GLY A 522 -17.18 -23.97 17.13
N GLY A 523 -16.05 -23.34 16.81
CA GLY A 523 -14.71 -23.99 16.83
C GLY A 523 -14.29 -24.66 15.53
N ARG A 524 -15.12 -24.60 14.48
CA ARG A 524 -14.80 -25.16 13.16
C ARG A 524 -13.64 -24.42 12.50
N SER A 525 -12.75 -25.18 11.85
CA SER A 525 -11.64 -24.64 11.06
C SER A 525 -12.08 -24.30 9.62
N ILE A 526 -12.80 -23.18 9.46
CA ILE A 526 -13.25 -22.61 8.16
C ILE A 526 -12.49 -21.31 7.86
#